data_AF-A0A1H7NB20-F1
#
_entry.id   AF-A0A1H7NB20-F1
#
_cell.length_a   1.000
_cell.length_b   1.000
_cell.length_c   1.000
_cell.angle_alpha   90.00
_cell.angle_beta   90.00
_cell.angle_gamma   90.00
#
_symmetry.space_group_name_H-M   'P 1'
#
loop_
_entity.id
_entity.type
_entity.pdbx_description
1 polymer ?
#
loop_
_entity_poly.entity_id
_entity_poly.type
_entity_poly.pdbx_seq_one_letter_code
_entity_poly.pdbx_strand_id
1 'polypeptide(L)' 'MNLRTFLGLTAVAHVALAWLVRLNARKRGDDATGWVVATLLTGIFGAVGYALRGR' A
#
# COMPACT_ATOMS: atom_id res chain seq x y z
N MET A 1 6.40 -19.75 2.04
CA MET A 1 6.84 -18.34 2.23
C MET A 1 6.43 -17.93 3.64
N ASN A 2 7.35 -17.46 4.48
CA ASN A 2 7.02 -17.11 5.86
C ASN A 2 6.07 -15.90 5.92
N LEU A 3 5.14 -15.90 6.88
CA LEU A 3 4.16 -14.83 7.14
C LEU A 3 4.81 -13.44 7.15
N ARG A 4 5.99 -13.32 7.78
CA ARG A 4 6.79 -12.09 7.82
C ARG A 4 7.29 -11.64 6.45
N THR A 5 7.69 -12.59 5.58
CA THR A 5 8.18 -12.28 4.22
C THR A 5 7.05 -11.78 3.35
N PHE A 6 5.87 -12.40 3.44
CA PHE A 6 4.67 -11.93 2.72
C PHE A 6 4.28 -10.52 3.18
N LEU A 7 4.18 -10.30 4.49
CA LEU A 7 3.86 -8.97 5.04
C LEU A 7 4.90 -7.91 4.65
N GLY A 8 6.19 -8.27 4.65
CA GLY A 8 7.27 -7.38 4.19
C GLY A 8 7.14 -7.01 2.71
N LEU A 9 6.90 -7.99 1.83
CA LEU A 9 6.68 -7.76 0.41
C LEU A 9 5.42 -6.91 0.15
N THR A 10 4.32 -7.21 0.87
CA THR A 10 3.08 -6.44 0.77
C THR A 10 3.29 -5.00 1.22
N ALA A 11 4.01 -4.76 2.31
CA ALA A 11 4.32 -3.41 2.78
C ALA A 11 5.15 -2.63 1.74
N VAL A 12 6.21 -3.24 1.20
CA VAL A 12 7.05 -2.62 0.16
C VAL A 12 6.24 -2.32 -1.10
N ALA A 13 5.39 -3.24 -1.54
CA ALA A 13 4.55 -3.05 -2.71
C ALA A 13 3.59 -1.85 -2.54
N HIS A 14 2.97 -1.70 -1.36
CA HIS A 14 2.05 -0.59 -1.10
C HIS A 14 2.78 0.76 -0.99
N VAL A 15 3.99 0.79 -0.43
CA VAL A 15 4.83 2.01 -0.42
C VAL A 15 5.22 2.40 -1.84
N ALA A 16 5.63 1.44 -2.68
CA ALA A 16 5.97 1.68 -4.07
C ALA A 16 4.77 2.18 -4.90
N LEU A 17 3.59 1.58 -4.70
CA LEU A 17 2.35 2.02 -5.34
C LEU A 17 1.95 3.43 -4.89
N ALA A 18 2.01 3.73 -3.60
CA ALA A 18 1.73 5.07 -3.08
C ALA A 18 2.69 6.12 -3.66
N TRP A 19 3.97 5.76 -3.82
CA TRP A 19 4.97 6.61 -4.45
C TRP A 19 4.68 6.87 -5.94
N LEU A 20 4.30 5.83 -6.69
CA LEU A 20 3.91 5.94 -8.10
C LEU A 20 2.66 6.80 -8.31
N VAL A 21 1.65 6.61 -7.46
CA VAL A 21 0.42 7.43 -7.46
C VAL A 21 0.78 8.91 -7.23
N ARG A 22 1.65 9.19 -6.26
CA ARG A 22 2.11 10.55 -5.96
C ARG A 22 2.90 11.17 -7.12
N LEU A 23 3.80 10.41 -7.75
CA LEU A 23 4.55 10.87 -8.93
C LEU A 23 3.63 11.15 -10.12
N ASN A 24 2.66 10.27 -10.37
CA ASN A 24 1.71 10.41 -11.47
C ASN A 24 0.81 11.64 -11.29
N ALA A 25 0.31 11.86 -10.08
CA ALA A 25 -0.50 13.03 -9.76
C ALA A 25 0.31 14.34 -9.80
N ARG A 26 1.57 14.33 -9.31
CA ARG A 26 2.51 15.46 -9.49
C ARG A 26 2.72 15.81 -10.96
N LYS A 27 2.79 14.81 -11.85
CA LYS A 27 2.90 15.03 -13.31
C LYS A 27 1.63 15.61 -13.93
N ARG A 28 0.47 15.32 -13.35
CA ARG A 28 -0.83 15.81 -13.85
C ARG A 28 -1.28 17.13 -13.24
N GLY A 29 -0.64 17.58 -12.16
CA GLY A 29 -1.08 18.77 -11.43
C GLY A 29 -2.34 18.54 -10.58
N ASP A 30 -2.71 17.28 -10.37
CA ASP A 30 -3.90 16.87 -9.62
C ASP A 30 -3.57 16.57 -8.15
N ASP A 31 -4.54 16.78 -7.27
CA ASP A 31 -4.42 16.43 -5.86
C ASP A 31 -4.45 14.90 -5.65
N ALA A 32 -3.26 14.33 -5.52
CA ALA A 32 -3.03 12.89 -5.30
C ALA A 32 -3.54 12.36 -3.95
N THR A 33 -3.83 13.25 -3.02
CA THR A 33 -3.95 12.96 -1.59
C THR A 33 -5.00 11.88 -1.31
N GLY A 34 -6.14 11.91 -2.01
CA GLY A 34 -7.18 10.89 -1.88
C GLY A 34 -6.73 9.49 -2.33
N TRP A 35 -5.99 9.41 -3.45
CA TRP A 35 -5.48 8.14 -3.98
C TRP A 35 -4.33 7.56 -3.17
N VAL A 36 -3.47 8.43 -2.60
CA VAL A 36 -2.41 8.02 -1.67
C VAL A 36 -3.02 7.42 -0.41
N VAL A 37 -4.04 8.06 0.16
CA VAL A 37 -4.76 7.57 1.35
C VAL A 37 -5.47 6.25 1.05
N ALA A 38 -6.18 6.14 -0.07
CA ALA A 38 -6.83 4.90 -0.48
C ALA A 38 -5.83 3.74 -0.65
N THR A 39 -4.68 4.00 -1.26
CA THR A 39 -3.63 3.00 -1.47
C THR A 39 -3.02 2.53 -0.15
N LEU A 40 -2.76 3.46 0.79
CA LEU A 40 -2.26 3.14 2.12
C LEU A 40 -3.28 2.36 2.95
N LEU A 41 -4.55 2.78 2.95
CA LEU A 41 -5.63 2.08 3.66
C LEU A 41 -5.83 0.67 3.14
N THR A 42 -5.81 0.47 1.81
CA THR A 42 -5.92 -0.87 1.22
C THR A 42 -4.77 -1.78 1.65
N GLY A 43 -3.56 -1.23 1.78
CA GLY A 43 -2.40 -1.96 2.32
C GLY A 43 -2.56 -2.36 3.78
N ILE A 44 -3.16 -1.49 4.60
CA ILE A 44 -3.47 -1.79 6.00
C ILE A 44 -4.52 -2.89 6.10
N PHE A 45 -5.61 -2.83 5.33
CA PHE A 45 -6.64 -3.87 5.31
C PHE A 45 -6.07 -5.24 4.87
N GLY A 46 -5.21 -5.26 3.85
CA GLY A 46 -4.52 -6.48 3.42
C GLY A 46 -3.60 -7.05 4.50
N ALA A 47 -2.81 -6.19 5.16
CA ALA A 47 -1.91 -6.61 6.24
C ALA A 47 -2.67 -7.10 7.48
N VAL A 48 -3.75 -6.42 7.87
CA VAL A 48 -4.61 -6.79 9.00
C VAL A 48 -5.36 -8.10 8.72
N GLY A 49 -5.93 -8.26 7.52
CA GLY A 49 -6.58 -9.49 7.12
C GLY A 49 -5.64 -10.70 7.12
N TYR A 50 -4.39 -10.49 6.70
CA TYR A 50 -3.37 -11.55 6.71
C TYR A 50 -2.85 -11.86 8.12
N ALA A 51 -2.70 -10.85 8.98
CA ALA A 51 -2.32 -11.02 10.38
C ALA A 51 -3.42 -11.71 11.21
N LEU A 52 -4.69 -11.47 10.89
CA LEU A 52 -5.84 -12.15 11.52
C LEU A 52 -5.98 -13.59 11.03
N ARG A 53 -5.66 -13.88 9.77
CA ARG A 53 -5.76 -15.23 9.19
C ARG A 53 -4.52 -16.11 9.41
N GLY A 54 -3.39 -15.50 9.74
CA GLY A 54 -2.14 -16.18 10.09
C GLY A 54 -1.98 -16.51 11.57
N ARG A 55 -3.00 -16.27 12.41
CA ARG A 55 -3.09 -16.80 13.78
C ARG A 55 -3.84 -18.12 13.80
#